data_AF-A0A452HB13-F1
#
_entry.id   AF-A0A452HB13-F1
#
_cell.length_a   1.000
_cell.length_b   1.000
_cell.length_c   1.000
_cell.angle_alpha   90.00
_cell.angle_beta   90.00
_cell.angle_gamma   90.00
#
_symmetry.space_group_name_H-M   'P 1'
#
loop_
_entity.id
_entity.type
_entity.pdbx_description
1 polymer ?
#
loop_
_entity_poly.entity_id
_entity_poly.type
_entity_poly.pdbx_seq_one_letter_code
_entity_poly.pdbx_strand_id
1 'polypeptide(L)'
;MADMKQEYQLPLSRTDFSGEECNDSKLVSHLTSCNEGRTAVSPFACLSGNMDSDLLHAETVNSVILRTVGITAGNIPVLCAKKFDNRRRRMPLNAYALDFYKHGSLKAMAQDNGIHEGEAYLLLKDFSLTIKAISVSLRELCDDEEDNVVRAFSQLGDSYWEKLQKV
;
A
#
# COMPACT_ATOMS: atom_id res chain seq x y z
N MET A 1 3.94 3.11 -25.67
CA MET A 1 5.20 3.58 -25.09
C MET A 1 5.13 5.10 -25.03
N ALA A 2 5.39 5.70 -23.88
CA ALA A 2 5.44 7.16 -23.75
C ALA A 2 6.64 7.70 -24.56
N ASP A 3 6.46 8.85 -25.21
CA ASP A 3 7.54 9.51 -25.97
C ASP A 3 8.50 10.21 -24.98
N MET A 4 9.58 9.53 -24.63
CA MET A 4 10.58 10.03 -23.69
C MET A 4 11.27 11.32 -24.16
N LYS A 5 11.17 11.71 -25.43
CA LYS A 5 11.77 12.97 -25.92
C LYS A 5 11.07 14.20 -25.36
N GLN A 6 9.76 14.11 -25.06
CA GLN A 6 9.02 15.22 -24.46
C GLN A 6 9.41 15.48 -23.01
N GLU A 7 9.92 14.46 -22.30
CA GLU A 7 10.29 14.59 -20.89
C GLU A 7 11.52 15.48 -20.67
N TYR A 8 12.36 15.68 -21.69
CA TYR A 8 13.56 16.53 -21.61
C TYR A 8 13.32 17.98 -22.05
N GLN A 9 12.06 18.39 -22.23
CA GLN A 9 11.71 19.75 -22.62
C GLN A 9 10.78 20.41 -21.61
N LEU A 10 10.96 21.70 -21.38
CA LEU A 10 10.07 22.47 -20.52
C LEU A 10 8.66 22.57 -21.13
N PRO A 11 7.57 22.32 -20.37
CA PRO A 11 6.22 22.16 -20.93
C PRO A 11 5.68 23.38 -21.69
N LEU A 12 6.06 24.60 -21.26
CA LEU A 12 5.55 25.85 -21.83
C LEU A 12 6.52 26.47 -22.84
N SER A 13 7.81 26.49 -22.54
CA SER A 13 8.82 27.13 -23.40
C SER A 13 9.40 26.18 -24.45
N ARG A 14 9.18 24.86 -24.30
CA ARG A 14 9.81 23.80 -25.10
C ARG A 14 11.34 23.86 -25.09
N THR A 15 11.91 24.50 -24.07
CA THR A 15 13.37 24.57 -23.90
C THR A 15 13.88 23.19 -23.54
N ASP A 16 14.80 22.68 -24.34
CA ASP A 16 15.51 21.44 -24.08
C ASP A 16 16.47 21.64 -22.90
N PHE A 17 16.48 20.69 -21.98
CA PHE A 17 17.41 20.65 -20.86
C PHE A 17 18.19 19.33 -20.80
N SER A 18 18.11 18.50 -21.86
CA SER A 18 19.09 17.43 -22.07
C SER A 18 20.47 18.08 -22.16
N GLY A 19 21.27 17.91 -21.11
CA GLY A 19 22.55 18.59 -21.00
C GLY A 19 23.52 18.08 -22.06
N GLU A 20 24.25 19.00 -22.71
CA GLU A 20 25.47 18.64 -23.43
C GLU A 20 26.62 18.48 -22.42
N GLU A 21 27.50 17.50 -22.63
CA GLU A 21 28.68 17.31 -21.77
C GLU A 21 29.63 18.52 -21.92
N CYS A 22 29.60 19.43 -20.95
CA CYS A 22 30.51 20.57 -20.91
C CYS A 22 31.89 20.13 -20.38
N ASN A 23 32.78 19.78 -21.30
CA ASN A 23 34.09 19.21 -20.97
C ASN A 23 35.15 20.23 -20.54
N ASP A 24 34.91 21.53 -20.69
CA ASP A 24 35.93 22.58 -20.49
C ASP A 24 35.92 23.23 -19.10
N SER A 25 34.94 22.92 -18.24
CA SER A 25 34.79 23.57 -16.94
C SER A 25 35.28 22.71 -15.79
N LYS A 26 36.32 23.18 -15.08
CA LYS A 26 36.84 22.54 -13.86
C LYS A 26 35.77 22.36 -12.78
N LEU A 27 34.81 23.28 -12.68
CA LEU A 27 33.70 23.18 -11.74
C LEU A 27 32.75 22.04 -12.15
N VAL A 28 32.43 21.94 -13.44
CA VAL A 28 31.59 20.84 -13.98
C VAL A 28 32.27 19.51 -13.70
N SER A 29 33.57 19.36 -14.00
CA SER A 29 34.33 18.14 -13.71
C SER A 29 34.32 17.77 -12.22
N HIS A 30 34.41 18.76 -11.32
CA HIS A 30 34.32 18.51 -9.89
C HIS A 30 32.91 18.06 -9.47
N LEU A 31 31.87 18.76 -9.93
CA LEU A 31 30.48 18.41 -9.63
C LEU A 31 30.10 17.04 -10.18
N THR A 32 30.53 16.69 -11.40
CA THR A 32 30.29 15.36 -11.99
C THR A 32 31.06 14.27 -11.25
N SER A 33 32.27 14.55 -10.75
CA SER A 33 33.03 13.58 -9.92
C SER A 33 32.36 13.30 -8.56
N CYS A 34 31.52 14.23 -8.08
CA CYS A 34 30.74 14.09 -6.87
C CYS A 34 29.31 13.59 -7.12
N ASN A 35 28.95 13.28 -8.37
CA ASN A 35 27.61 12.82 -8.70
C ASN A 35 27.45 11.35 -8.27
N GLU A 36 26.78 11.13 -7.15
CA GLU A 36 26.19 9.83 -6.84
C GLU A 36 25.03 9.64 -7.81
N GLY A 37 25.11 8.69 -8.74
CA GLY A 37 24.05 8.47 -9.72
C GLY A 37 22.69 8.32 -9.05
N ARG A 38 21.77 9.26 -9.32
CA ARG A 38 20.41 9.27 -8.80
C ARG A 38 19.44 8.99 -9.94
N THR A 39 18.53 8.05 -9.72
CA THR A 39 17.42 7.77 -10.65
C THR A 39 16.11 8.20 -10.00
N ALA A 40 15.32 8.94 -10.75
CA ALA A 40 14.00 9.40 -10.35
C ALA A 40 13.08 9.40 -11.59
N VAL A 41 11.77 9.29 -11.38
CA VAL A 41 10.75 9.36 -12.44
C VAL A 41 10.70 10.68 -13.22
N SER A 42 11.34 11.74 -12.72
CA SER A 42 11.57 12.97 -13.48
C SER A 42 12.74 13.78 -12.94
N PRO A 43 13.34 14.67 -13.76
CA PRO A 43 14.34 15.63 -13.30
C PRO A 43 13.84 16.54 -12.16
N PHE A 44 12.57 16.95 -12.20
CA PHE A 44 11.96 17.77 -11.15
C PHE A 44 11.86 17.01 -9.82
N ALA A 45 11.48 15.73 -9.86
CA ALA A 45 11.48 14.86 -8.69
C ALA A 45 12.90 14.73 -8.11
N CYS A 46 13.89 14.47 -8.97
CA CYS A 46 15.30 14.37 -8.57
C CYS A 46 15.80 15.65 -7.88
N LEU A 47 15.51 16.83 -8.46
CA LEU A 47 15.91 18.13 -7.90
C LEU A 47 15.21 18.47 -6.57
N SER A 48 14.02 17.93 -6.33
CA SER A 48 13.32 18.06 -5.05
C SER A 48 13.85 17.13 -3.96
N GLY A 49 14.87 16.31 -4.27
CA GLY A 49 15.44 15.35 -3.34
C GLY A 49 14.72 14.00 -3.30
N ASN A 50 13.79 13.75 -4.23
CA ASN A 50 13.09 12.46 -4.35
C ASN A 50 13.81 11.54 -5.35
N MET A 51 13.94 10.27 -4.99
CA MET A 51 14.47 9.17 -5.79
C MET A 51 13.38 8.14 -6.11
N ASP A 52 13.67 7.20 -7.02
CA ASP A 52 12.74 6.10 -7.33
C ASP A 52 12.39 5.26 -6.10
N SER A 53 13.35 5.06 -5.18
CA SER A 53 13.11 4.35 -3.92
C SER A 53 12.11 5.06 -3.01
N ASP A 54 12.00 6.39 -3.11
CA ASP A 54 11.06 7.16 -2.30
C ASP A 54 9.61 6.95 -2.78
N LEU A 55 9.41 6.58 -4.05
CA LEU A 55 8.10 6.27 -4.61
C LEU A 55 7.51 4.95 -4.08
N LEU A 56 8.35 4.09 -3.49
CA LEU A 56 7.88 2.88 -2.81
C LEU A 56 7.17 3.20 -1.48
N HIS A 57 7.30 4.43 -0.99
CA HIS A 57 6.67 4.91 0.23
C HIS A 57 5.48 5.78 -0.14
N ALA A 58 4.26 5.27 0.04
CA ALA A 58 3.02 5.95 -0.33
C ALA A 58 2.92 7.39 0.24
N GLU A 59 3.48 7.62 1.43
CA GLU A 59 3.55 8.92 2.09
C GLU A 59 4.33 9.98 1.29
N THR A 60 5.33 9.58 0.52
CA THR A 60 6.19 10.47 -0.27
C THR A 60 5.58 10.81 -1.63
N VAL A 61 4.68 9.94 -2.13
CA VAL A 61 4.09 10.05 -3.46
C VAL A 61 3.34 11.38 -3.67
N ASN A 62 2.72 11.93 -2.62
CA ASN A 62 2.05 13.24 -2.70
C ASN A 62 2.98 14.40 -3.09
N SER A 63 4.28 14.30 -2.79
CA SER A 63 5.26 15.34 -3.15
C SER A 63 5.69 15.27 -4.61
N VAL A 64 5.51 14.11 -5.27
CA VAL A 64 5.93 13.83 -6.64
C VAL A 64 4.76 13.79 -7.62
N ILE A 65 3.53 13.60 -7.14
CA ILE A 65 2.32 13.58 -7.98
C ILE A 65 2.14 14.92 -8.73
N LEU A 66 1.85 14.81 -10.02
CA LEU A 66 1.28 15.87 -10.83
C LEU A 66 -0.08 16.29 -10.26
N ARG A 67 -0.14 17.45 -9.60
CA ARG A 67 -1.37 17.99 -8.98
C ARG A 67 -2.54 18.22 -9.94
N THR A 68 -2.30 18.19 -11.25
CA THR A 68 -3.35 18.22 -12.29
C THR A 68 -4.17 16.94 -12.33
N VAL A 69 -3.59 15.82 -11.90
CA VAL A 69 -4.27 14.56 -11.69
C VAL A 69 -4.73 14.57 -10.23
N GLY A 70 -6.04 14.63 -9.99
CA GLY A 70 -6.65 14.71 -8.65
C GLY A 70 -6.50 13.45 -7.79
N ILE A 71 -5.40 12.72 -7.95
CA ILE A 71 -5.04 11.52 -7.21
C ILE A 71 -4.12 11.94 -6.06
N THR A 72 -4.32 11.35 -4.89
CA THR A 72 -3.44 11.50 -3.73
C THR A 72 -2.99 10.13 -3.24
N ALA A 73 -2.00 10.10 -2.35
CA ALA A 73 -1.59 8.89 -1.65
C ALA A 73 -2.76 8.16 -0.97
N GLY A 74 -3.80 8.88 -0.54
CA GLY A 74 -5.00 8.30 0.07
C GLY A 74 -5.87 7.52 -0.91
N ASN A 75 -5.67 7.68 -2.22
CA ASN A 75 -6.37 6.94 -3.26
C ASN A 75 -5.61 5.67 -3.68
N ILE A 76 -4.37 5.47 -3.21
CA ILE A 76 -3.56 4.31 -3.56
C ILE A 76 -3.99 3.15 -2.65
N PRO A 77 -4.41 1.99 -3.20
CA PRO A 77 -4.81 0.83 -2.41
C PRO A 77 -3.58 0.11 -1.84
N VAL A 78 -2.86 0.74 -0.92
CA VAL A 78 -1.69 0.15 -0.24
C VAL A 78 -2.09 -0.44 1.10
N LEU A 79 -1.77 -1.72 1.29
CA LEU A 79 -1.85 -2.35 2.60
C LEU A 79 -0.60 -1.99 3.42
N CYS A 80 -0.74 -1.04 4.35
CA CYS A 80 0.35 -0.68 5.27
C CYS A 80 0.50 -1.72 6.40
N ALA A 81 1.25 -2.79 6.13
CA ALA A 81 1.51 -3.86 7.12
C ALA A 81 2.28 -3.37 8.37
N LYS A 82 3.04 -2.27 8.24
CA LYS A 82 3.74 -1.62 9.35
C LYS A 82 3.23 -0.20 9.47
N LYS A 83 2.63 0.13 10.61
CA LYS A 83 2.28 1.51 10.97
C LYS A 83 3.24 1.98 12.06
N PHE A 84 3.58 3.27 12.03
CA PHE A 84 4.42 3.90 13.04
C PHE A 84 3.69 5.11 13.63
N ASP A 85 3.87 5.34 14.93
CA ASP A 85 3.37 6.56 15.56
C ASP A 85 4.27 7.77 15.24
N ASN A 86 3.85 8.97 15.66
CA ASN A 86 4.61 10.21 15.46
C ASN A 86 6.00 10.21 16.10
N ARG A 87 6.32 9.21 16.94
CA ARG A 87 7.62 9.00 17.58
C ARG A 87 8.40 7.85 16.93
N ARG A 88 7.99 7.41 15.74
CA ARG A 88 8.56 6.29 14.98
C ARG A 88 8.53 4.94 15.70
N ARG A 89 7.61 4.75 16.66
CA ARG A 89 7.42 3.43 17.29
C ARG A 89 6.45 2.60 16.46
N ARG A 90 6.78 1.33 16.26
CA ARG A 90 5.91 0.40 15.51
C ARG A 90 4.60 0.20 16.27
N MET A 91 3.49 0.52 15.62
CA MET A 91 2.15 0.25 16.12
C MET A 91 1.76 -1.17 15.75
N PRO A 92 1.45 -2.06 16.73
CA PRO A 92 0.96 -3.39 16.43
C PRO A 92 -0.42 -3.30 15.78
N LEU A 93 -0.67 -4.15 14.78
CA LEU A 93 -2.01 -4.33 14.23
C LEU A 93 -2.85 -5.16 15.20
N ASN A 94 -4.13 -4.82 15.27
CA ASN A 94 -5.10 -5.55 16.07
C ASN A 94 -5.45 -6.89 15.37
N ALA A 95 -5.42 -7.99 16.12
CA ALA A 95 -5.72 -9.34 15.62
C ALA A 95 -7.11 -9.84 16.04
N TYR A 96 -8.08 -8.92 16.23
CA TYR A 96 -9.42 -9.22 16.74
C TYR A 96 -10.11 -10.42 16.06
N ALA A 97 -9.95 -10.58 14.74
CA ALA A 97 -10.58 -11.66 13.99
C ALA A 97 -10.01 -13.03 14.39
N LEU A 98 -8.69 -13.12 14.59
CA LEU A 98 -8.04 -14.35 15.06
C LEU A 98 -8.37 -14.61 16.53
N ASP A 99 -8.40 -13.56 17.34
CA ASP A 99 -8.72 -13.66 18.76
C ASP A 99 -10.14 -14.19 18.97
N PHE A 100 -11.11 -13.62 18.26
CA PHE A 100 -12.47 -14.14 18.20
C PHE A 100 -12.51 -15.56 17.65
N TYR A 101 -11.78 -15.88 16.58
CA TYR A 101 -11.75 -17.24 16.06
C TYR A 101 -11.23 -18.25 17.10
N LYS A 102 -10.29 -17.87 17.97
CA LYS A 102 -9.78 -18.76 19.03
C LYS A 102 -10.74 -18.87 20.21
N HIS A 103 -11.30 -17.76 20.66
CA HIS A 103 -12.01 -17.68 21.94
C HIS A 103 -13.55 -17.60 21.83
N GLY A 104 -14.08 -17.11 20.71
CA GLY A 104 -15.52 -17.01 20.45
C GLY A 104 -16.25 -15.96 21.29
N SER A 105 -15.54 -15.01 21.90
CA SER A 105 -16.13 -14.03 22.83
C SER A 105 -16.21 -12.63 22.23
N LEU A 106 -17.42 -12.19 21.86
CA LEU A 106 -17.68 -10.82 21.44
C LEU A 106 -17.47 -9.82 22.57
N LYS A 107 -17.88 -10.20 23.79
CA LYS A 107 -17.78 -9.32 24.95
C LYS A 107 -16.32 -9.03 25.31
N ALA A 108 -15.46 -10.05 25.30
CA ALA A 108 -14.03 -9.86 25.53
C ALA A 108 -13.43 -8.97 24.43
N MET A 109 -13.75 -9.24 23.16
CA MET A 109 -13.32 -8.40 22.04
C MET A 109 -13.75 -6.95 22.21
N ALA A 110 -15.00 -6.67 22.57
CA ALA A 110 -15.50 -5.31 22.75
C ALA A 110 -14.76 -4.58 23.89
N GLN A 111 -14.56 -5.27 25.02
CA GLN A 111 -13.89 -4.73 26.20
C GLN A 111 -12.40 -4.46 25.96
N ASP A 112 -11.67 -5.43 25.42
CA ASP A 112 -10.22 -5.33 25.22
C ASP A 112 -9.85 -4.29 24.15
N ASN A 113 -10.76 -4.03 23.21
CA ASN A 113 -10.59 -3.04 22.15
C ASN A 113 -11.24 -1.69 22.45
N GLY A 114 -11.98 -1.57 23.57
CA GLY A 114 -12.64 -0.32 23.97
C GLY A 114 -13.73 0.15 23.01
N ILE A 115 -14.44 -0.77 22.37
CA ILE A 115 -15.52 -0.48 21.40
C ILE A 115 -16.87 -1.02 21.88
N HIS A 116 -17.95 -0.54 21.29
CA HIS A 116 -19.29 -1.03 21.60
C HIS A 116 -19.50 -2.46 21.07
N GLU A 117 -20.27 -3.29 21.79
CA GLU A 117 -20.54 -4.68 21.38
C GLU A 117 -21.17 -4.78 19.98
N GLY A 118 -22.08 -3.84 19.63
CA GLY A 118 -22.66 -3.78 18.29
C GLY A 118 -21.63 -3.48 17.19
N GLU A 119 -20.64 -2.62 17.48
CA GLU A 119 -19.54 -2.32 16.56
C GLU A 119 -18.59 -3.52 16.42
N ALA A 120 -18.26 -4.17 17.54
CA ALA A 120 -17.47 -5.41 17.54
C ALA A 120 -18.16 -6.52 16.71
N TYR A 121 -19.49 -6.66 16.85
CA TYR A 121 -20.26 -7.64 16.09
C TYR A 121 -20.21 -7.34 14.58
N LEU A 122 -20.36 -6.07 14.19
CA LEU A 122 -20.26 -5.66 12.79
C LEU A 122 -18.87 -5.98 12.20
N LEU A 123 -17.79 -5.69 12.93
CA LEU A 123 -16.43 -6.05 12.50
C LEU A 123 -16.26 -7.56 12.27
N LEU A 124 -16.79 -8.39 13.19
CA LEU A 124 -16.73 -9.84 13.05
C LEU A 124 -17.58 -10.35 11.89
N LYS A 125 -18.77 -9.77 11.69
CA LYS A 125 -19.67 -10.09 10.58
C LYS A 125 -19.04 -9.72 9.24
N ASP A 126 -18.46 -8.52 9.12
CA ASP A 126 -17.77 -8.07 7.92
C ASP A 126 -16.58 -8.97 7.58
N PHE A 127 -15.81 -9.38 8.59
CA PHE A 127 -14.73 -10.35 8.38
C PHE A 127 -15.25 -11.72 7.92
N SER A 128 -16.36 -12.19 8.49
CA SER A 128 -16.98 -13.44 8.04
C SER A 128 -17.47 -13.37 6.60
N LEU A 129 -18.06 -12.25 6.18
CA LEU A 129 -18.45 -12.02 4.79
C LEU A 129 -17.22 -11.94 3.87
N THR A 130 -16.12 -11.37 4.36
CA THR A 130 -14.84 -11.30 3.64
C THR A 130 -14.27 -12.71 3.40
N ILE A 131 -14.23 -13.58 4.42
CA ILE A 131 -13.81 -14.98 4.25
C ILE A 131 -14.72 -15.68 3.22
N LYS A 132 -16.04 -15.45 3.29
CA LYS A 132 -16.98 -16.05 2.34
C LYS A 132 -16.72 -15.59 0.91
N ALA A 133 -16.48 -14.29 0.70
CA ALA A 133 -16.13 -13.74 -0.60
C ALA A 133 -14.84 -14.37 -1.15
N ILE A 134 -13.79 -14.48 -0.32
CA ILE A 134 -12.53 -15.14 -0.70
C ILE A 134 -12.78 -16.60 -1.06
N SER A 135 -13.54 -17.34 -0.25
CA SER A 135 -13.86 -18.75 -0.50
C SER A 135 -14.62 -18.95 -1.82
N VAL A 136 -15.58 -18.08 -2.13
CA VAL A 136 -16.30 -18.09 -3.41
C VAL A 136 -15.35 -17.78 -4.56
N SER A 137 -14.56 -16.71 -4.46
CA SER A 137 -13.61 -16.34 -5.52
C SER A 137 -12.57 -17.45 -5.80
N LEU A 138 -12.07 -18.11 -4.76
CA LEU A 138 -11.12 -19.22 -4.93
C LEU A 138 -11.76 -20.42 -5.63
N ARG A 139 -13.02 -20.73 -5.31
CA ARG A 139 -13.76 -21.81 -5.98
C ARG A 139 -14.05 -21.49 -7.44
N GLU A 140 -14.35 -20.23 -7.77
CA GLU A 140 -14.55 -19.81 -9.16
C GLU A 140 -13.24 -19.77 -9.97
N LEU A 141 -12.10 -19.57 -9.30
CA LEU A 141 -10.77 -19.52 -9.95
C LEU A 141 -10.10 -20.88 -10.07
N CYS A 142 -10.54 -21.88 -9.31
CA CYS A 142 -9.93 -23.20 -9.24
C CYS A 142 -10.96 -24.29 -9.57
N ASP A 143 -10.79 -24.96 -10.71
CA ASP A 143 -11.68 -26.03 -11.16
C ASP A 143 -11.62 -27.30 -10.26
N ASP A 144 -10.57 -27.43 -9.45
CA ASP A 144 -10.41 -28.54 -8.50
C ASP A 144 -11.04 -28.20 -7.15
N GLU A 145 -12.26 -28.69 -6.92
CA GLU A 145 -12.97 -28.51 -5.66
C GLU A 145 -12.26 -29.16 -4.46
N GLU A 146 -11.37 -30.12 -4.69
CA GLU A 146 -10.61 -30.81 -3.65
C GLU A 146 -9.26 -30.15 -3.33
N ASP A 147 -8.94 -29.03 -3.99
CA ASP A 147 -7.74 -28.27 -3.68
C ASP A 147 -7.70 -27.88 -2.20
N ASN A 148 -6.53 -28.06 -1.58
CA ASN A 148 -6.35 -27.86 -0.15
C ASN A 148 -6.64 -26.42 0.29
N VAL A 149 -6.37 -25.42 -0.56
CA VAL A 149 -6.62 -24.01 -0.26
C VAL A 149 -8.10 -23.71 -0.35
N VAL A 150 -8.78 -24.19 -1.39
CA VAL A 150 -10.24 -24.05 -1.55
C VAL A 150 -10.97 -24.65 -0.34
N ARG A 151 -10.58 -25.87 0.07
CA ARG A 151 -11.14 -26.56 1.24
C ARG A 151 -10.86 -25.83 2.54
N ALA A 152 -9.62 -25.36 2.75
CA ALA A 152 -9.25 -24.63 3.95
C ALA A 152 -10.09 -23.36 4.14
N PHE A 153 -10.29 -22.57 3.08
CA PHE A 153 -11.11 -21.36 3.15
C PHE A 153 -12.61 -21.66 3.32
N SER A 154 -13.12 -22.73 2.73
CA SER A 154 -14.49 -23.16 2.96
C SER A 154 -14.71 -23.55 4.42
N GLN A 155 -13.85 -24.41 4.97
CA GLN A 155 -13.91 -24.85 6.37
C GLN A 155 -13.73 -23.68 7.35
N LEU A 156 -12.82 -22.76 7.04
CA LEU A 156 -12.63 -21.55 7.82
C LEU A 156 -13.89 -20.69 7.84
N GLY A 157 -14.50 -20.45 6.67
CA GLY A 157 -15.74 -19.67 6.55
C GLY A 157 -16.88 -20.28 7.37
N ASP A 158 -17.08 -21.58 7.26
CA ASP A 158 -18.15 -22.29 7.97
C ASP A 158 -17.91 -22.29 9.48
N SER A 159 -16.69 -22.65 9.93
CA SER A 159 -16.35 -22.68 11.35
C SER A 159 -16.37 -21.30 12.01
N TYR A 160 -15.98 -20.25 11.28
CA TYR A 160 -16.05 -18.88 11.77
C TYR A 160 -17.50 -18.41 11.90
N TRP A 161 -18.33 -18.67 10.89
CA TRP A 161 -19.75 -18.32 10.92
C TRP A 161 -20.50 -19.03 12.05
N GLU A 162 -20.24 -20.32 12.26
CA GLU A 162 -20.82 -21.07 13.38
C GLU A 162 -20.48 -20.46 14.74
N LYS A 163 -19.25 -19.95 14.92
CA LYS A 163 -18.88 -19.25 16.15
C LYS A 163 -19.64 -17.95 16.28
N LEU A 164 -19.76 -17.18 15.21
CA LEU A 164 -20.48 -15.90 15.20
C LEU A 164 -21.98 -16.06 15.51
N GLN A 165 -22.60 -17.16 15.10
CA GLN A 165 -24.02 -17.44 15.40
C GLN A 165 -24.30 -17.79 16.87
N LYS A 166 -23.27 -18.14 17.65
CA LYS A 166 -23.39 -18.54 19.06
C LYS A 166 -23.21 -17.37 20.04
N VAL A 167 -22.99 -16.18 19.50
CA VAL A 167 -22.65 -14.96 20.23
C VAL A 167 -23.90 -14.11 20.46
#